data_AF-A0A953KHI1-F1
#
_entry.id   AF-A0A953KHI1-F1
#
_cell.length_a   1.000
_cell.length_b   1.000
_cell.length_c   1.000
_cell.angle_alpha   90.00
_cell.angle_beta   90.00
_cell.angle_gamma   90.00
#
_symmetry.space_group_name_H-M   'P 1'
#
loop_
_entity.id
_entity.type
_entity.pdbx_description
1 polymer ?
#
loop_
_entity_poly.entity_id
_entity_poly.type
_entity_poly.pdbx_seq_one_letter_code
_entity_poly.pdbx_strand_id
1 'polypeptide(L)'
;TYILWSEPVPQQPGKLKKYYVGSTSNPEDRLIRHNRGKVNFTTKGIPWVLICLEEYRTREEALQQEKKIKGRGAGRYLSTRETGFKPSA
;
A
#
# COMPACT_ATOMS: atom_id res chain seq x y z
N THR A 1 -2.65 -10.17 -0.62
CA THR A 1 -1.70 -9.06 -0.91
C THR A 1 -2.44 -7.75 -0.82
N TYR A 2 -1.79 -6.70 -0.33
CA TYR A 2 -2.39 -5.39 -0.15
C TYR A 2 -1.46 -4.29 -0.65
N ILE A 3 -2.05 -3.16 -1.05
CA ILE A 3 -1.35 -1.94 -1.43
C ILE A 3 -1.85 -0.81 -0.56
N LEU A 4 -0.91 -0.16 0.12
CA LEU A 4 -1.16 1.07 0.86
C LEU A 4 -0.65 2.27 0.07
N TRP A 5 -1.37 3.37 0.14
CA TRP A 5 -0.94 4.66 -0.35
C TRP A 5 -0.67 5.57 0.84
N SER A 6 0.47 6.26 0.83
CA SER A 6 0.71 7.34 1.76
C SER A 6 0.05 8.61 1.21
N GLU A 7 -1.04 8.99 1.86
CA GLU A 7 -1.91 10.06 1.38
C GLU A 7 -1.31 11.43 1.71
N PRO A 8 -1.15 12.33 0.72
CA PRO A 8 -0.70 13.69 0.98
C PRO A 8 -1.78 14.46 1.73
N VAL A 9 -1.45 14.96 2.92
CA VAL A 9 -2.34 15.84 3.68
C VAL A 9 -1.97 17.29 3.36
N PRO A 10 -2.90 18.14 2.85
CA PRO A 10 -2.60 19.52 2.46
C PRO A 10 -1.92 20.36 3.56
N GLN A 11 -2.22 20.05 4.83
CA GLN A 11 -1.73 20.77 6.00
C GLN A 11 -0.42 20.18 6.57
N GLN A 12 0.15 19.13 5.96
CA GLN A 12 1.41 18.50 6.38
C GLN A 12 2.35 18.26 5.18
N PRO A 13 3.09 19.28 4.74
CA PRO A 13 4.10 19.11 3.69
C PRO A 13 5.23 18.18 4.19
N GLY A 14 5.68 17.26 3.33
CA GLY A 14 6.78 16.33 3.64
C GLY A 14 6.39 14.85 3.80
N LYS A 15 5.11 14.50 3.59
CA LYS A 15 4.66 13.10 3.57
C LYS A 15 5.09 12.39 2.29
N LEU A 16 5.40 11.10 2.41
CA LEU A 16 5.86 10.27 1.30
C LEU A 16 4.75 10.10 0.25
N LYS A 17 4.92 10.57 -0.98
CA LYS A 17 4.01 10.20 -2.10
C LYS A 17 4.36 8.80 -2.63
N LYS A 18 4.23 7.77 -1.80
CA LYS A 18 4.72 6.41 -2.08
C LYS A 18 3.66 5.34 -1.82
N TYR A 19 3.78 4.27 -2.62
CA TYR A 19 3.05 3.04 -2.41
C TYR A 19 3.83 2.07 -1.54
N TYR A 20 3.13 1.35 -0.67
CA TYR A 20 3.66 0.21 0.06
C TYR A 20 2.92 -1.05 -0.39
N VAL A 21 3.66 -2.13 -0.66
CA VAL A 21 3.09 -3.40 -1.12
C VAL A 21 3.57 -4.50 -0.20
N GLY A 22 2.63 -5.31 0.31
CA GLY A 22 2.93 -6.45 1.15
C GLY A 22 1.85 -7.52 1.11
N SER A 23 2.13 -8.64 1.76
CA SER A 23 1.18 -9.73 1.99
C SER A 23 1.08 -10.00 3.49
N THR A 24 -0.12 -10.31 3.97
CA THR A 24 -0.42 -10.59 5.37
C THR A 24 -1.77 -11.30 5.45
N SER A 25 -1.97 -12.12 6.48
CA SER A 25 -3.27 -12.76 6.73
C SER A 25 -4.28 -11.82 7.38
N ASN A 26 -3.81 -10.75 8.05
CA ASN A 26 -4.65 -9.73 8.66
C ASN A 26 -4.21 -8.33 8.18
N PRO A 27 -4.86 -7.77 7.14
CA PRO A 27 -4.50 -6.47 6.57
C PRO A 27 -4.90 -5.29 7.45
N GLU A 28 -5.96 -5.41 8.25
CA GLU A 28 -6.46 -4.35 9.13
C GLU A 28 -5.49 -4.07 10.28
N ASP A 29 -5.08 -5.11 11.01
CA ASP A 29 -4.09 -4.97 12.08
C ASP A 29 -2.75 -4.45 11.52
N ARG A 30 -2.40 -4.84 10.29
CA ARG A 30 -1.20 -4.34 9.60
C ARG A 30 -1.31 -2.84 9.29
N LEU A 31 -2.46 -2.37 8.83
CA LEU A 31 -2.74 -0.96 8.58
C LEU A 31 -2.62 -0.14 9.86
N ILE A 32 -3.24 -0.62 10.95
CA ILE A 32 -3.16 0.01 12.27
C ILE A 32 -1.70 0.12 12.72
N ARG A 33 -0.90 -0.95 12.57
CA ARG A 33 0.53 -0.93 12.94
C ARG A 33 1.34 0.08 12.13
N HIS A 34 1.08 0.20 10.82
CA HIS A 34 1.75 1.18 9.96
C HIS A 34 1.41 2.61 10.39
N ASN A 35 0.14 2.87 10.69
CA ASN A 35 -0.33 4.19 11.17
C ASN A 35 0.06 4.50 12.63
N ARG A 36 0.49 3.50 13.40
CA ARG A 36 1.11 3.70 14.73
C ARG A 36 2.57 4.13 14.69
N GLY A 37 3.21 4.17 13.52
CA GLY A 37 4.55 4.75 13.35
C GLY A 37 5.69 4.01 14.04
N LYS A 38 5.56 2.70 14.24
CA LYS A 38 6.58 1.88 14.94
C LYS A 38 7.85 1.60 14.11
N VAL A 39 7.83 1.88 12.80
CA VAL A 39 8.97 1.62 11.90
C VAL A 39 9.32 2.90 11.15
N ASN A 40 10.60 3.30 11.20
CA ASN A 40 11.14 4.55 10.65
C ASN A 40 10.63 4.91 9.24
N PHE A 41 10.57 3.93 8.33
CA PHE A 41 10.07 4.15 6.97
C PHE A 41 8.55 4.41 6.96
N THR A 42 7.79 3.60 7.70
CA THR A 42 6.33 3.70 7.75
C THR A 42 5.88 4.98 8.42
N THR A 43 6.62 5.50 9.41
CA THR A 43 6.27 6.74 10.12
C THR A 43 6.25 7.95 9.18
N LYS A 44 7.16 8.01 8.20
CA LYS A 44 7.22 9.07 7.19
C LYS A 44 6.06 9.05 6.20
N GLY A 45 5.38 7.91 6.08
CA GLY A 45 4.25 7.71 5.16
C GLY A 45 2.88 7.79 5.82
N ILE A 46 2.79 8.14 7.10
CA ILE A 46 1.49 8.31 7.77
C ILE A 46 0.83 9.61 7.28
N PRO A 47 -0.46 9.58 6.87
CA PRO A 47 -1.38 8.45 6.96
C PRO A 47 -1.24 7.46 5.79
N TRP A 48 -1.21 6.17 6.12
CA TRP A 48 -1.37 5.07 5.17
C TRP A 48 -2.84 4.76 5.00
N VAL A 49 -3.27 4.64 3.74
CA VAL A 49 -4.63 4.29 3.34
C VAL A 49 -4.56 2.99 2.54
N LEU A 50 -5.42 2.02 2.87
CA LEU A 50 -5.57 0.80 2.09
C LEU A 50 -6.35 1.11 0.81
N ILE A 51 -5.70 0.98 -0.34
CA ILE A 51 -6.31 1.32 -1.64
C ILE A 51 -6.56 0.08 -2.51
N CYS A 52 -5.94 -1.05 -2.18
CA CYS A 52 -6.17 -2.32 -2.85
C CYS A 52 -5.93 -3.47 -1.88
N LEU A 53 -6.85 -4.43 -1.86
CA LEU A 53 -6.75 -5.68 -1.14
C LEU A 53 -7.12 -6.82 -2.10
N GLU A 54 -6.23 -7.81 -2.19
CA GLU A 54 -6.44 -9.04 -2.95
C GLU A 54 -6.24 -10.23 -2.05
N GLU A 55 -7.20 -11.14 -2.06
CA GLU A 55 -7.15 -12.39 -1.33
C GLU A 55 -6.61 -13.51 -2.22
N TYR A 56 -5.84 -14.40 -1.62
CA TYR A 56 -5.28 -15.58 -2.30
C TYR A 56 -5.50 -16.78 -1.42
N ARG A 57 -5.60 -17.96 -2.04
CA ARG A 57 -5.85 -19.21 -1.32
C ARG A 57 -4.58 -19.69 -0.63
N THR A 58 -3.41 -19.44 -1.24
CA THR A 58 -2.13 -19.84 -0.67
C THR A 58 -1.19 -18.66 -0.42
N ARG A 59 -0.23 -18.89 0.47
CA ARG A 59 0.84 -17.93 0.74
C ARG A 59 1.73 -17.76 -0.48
N GLU A 60 2.02 -18.83 -1.23
CA GLU A 60 2.83 -18.75 -2.45
C GLU A 60 2.19 -17.82 -3.49
N GLU A 61 0.88 -17.95 -3.73
CA GLU A 61 0.14 -17.08 -4.66
C GLU A 61 0.24 -15.61 -4.25
N ALA A 62 0.03 -15.32 -2.97
CA ALA A 62 0.13 -13.96 -2.44
C ALA A 62 1.55 -13.38 -2.63
N LEU A 63 2.59 -14.16 -2.36
CA LEU A 63 3.99 -13.76 -2.53
C LEU A 63 4.36 -13.58 -4.01
N GLN A 64 3.87 -14.45 -4.89
CA GLN A 64 4.06 -14.31 -6.33
C GLN A 64 3.43 -13.02 -6.84
N GLN A 65 2.21 -12.69 -6.40
CA GLN A 65 1.59 -11.43 -6.77
C GLN A 65 2.37 -10.24 -6.19
N GLU A 66 2.77 -10.29 -4.93
CA GLU A 66 3.54 -9.22 -4.30
C GLU A 66 4.80 -8.90 -5.11
N LYS A 67 5.54 -9.94 -5.54
CA LYS A 67 6.70 -9.80 -6.43
C LYS A 67 6.33 -9.19 -7.79
N LYS A 68 5.25 -9.64 -8.42
CA LYS A 68 4.76 -9.08 -9.70
C LYS A 68 4.45 -7.58 -9.58
N ILE A 69 3.72 -7.18 -8.53
CA ILE A 69 3.36 -5.77 -8.28
C ILE A 69 4.61 -4.94 -8.02
N LYS A 70 5.54 -5.42 -7.18
CA LYS A 70 6.80 -4.73 -6.88
C LYS A 70 7.68 -4.57 -8.12
N GLY A 71 7.79 -5.61 -8.96
CA GLY A 71 8.57 -5.57 -10.20
C GLY A 71 7.99 -4.62 -11.24
N ARG A 72 6.65 -4.59 -11.39
CA ARG A 72 5.96 -3.67 -12.31
C ARG A 72 5.96 -2.21 -11.82
N GLY A 73 5.93 -2.05 -10.50
CA GLY A 73 5.65 -0.79 -9.82
C GLY A 73 4.16 -0.66 -9.51
N ALA A 74 3.83 -0.45 -8.22
CA ALA A 74 2.47 -0.42 -7.71
C ALA A 74 1.56 0.61 -8.42
N GLY A 75 2.07 1.81 -8.71
CA GLY A 75 1.31 2.82 -9.45
C GLY A 75 0.87 2.35 -10.83
N ARG A 76 1.78 1.76 -11.63
CA ARG A 76 1.44 1.22 -12.97
C ARG A 76 0.47 0.04 -12.89
N TYR A 77 0.68 -0.82 -11.89
CA TYR A 77 -0.19 -1.95 -11.62
C TYR A 77 -1.62 -1.49 -11.34
N LEU A 78 -1.78 -0.47 -10.48
CA LEU A 78 -3.05 0.15 -10.15
C LEU A 78 -3.67 0.86 -11.35
N SER A 79 -2.91 1.62 -12.14
CA SER A 79 -3.46 2.32 -13.32
C SER A 79 -4.04 1.38 -14.39
N THR A 80 -3.60 0.12 -14.43
CA THR A 80 -4.14 -0.88 -15.38
C THR A 80 -5.45 -1.47 -14.88
N ARG A 81 -5.68 -1.42 -13.57
CA ARG A 81 -6.93 -1.84 -12.97
C ARG A 81 -7.80 -0.59 -12.96
N GLU A 82 -9.05 -0.68 -13.40
CA GLU A 82 -9.99 0.44 -13.28
C GLU A 82 -10.40 0.65 -11.81
N THR A 83 -9.44 0.67 -10.89
CA THR A 83 -9.66 1.20 -9.55
C THR A 83 -9.88 2.69 -9.74
N GLY A 84 -11.11 3.17 -9.52
CA GLY A 84 -11.46 4.61 -9.58
C GLY A 84 -10.66 5.51 -8.62
N PHE A 85 -9.69 4.94 -7.90
CA PHE A 85 -8.71 5.66 -7.09
C PHE A 85 -7.58 6.22 -7.96
N LYS A 86 -7.70 7.49 -8.33
CA LYS A 86 -6.59 8.30 -8.86
C LYS A 86 -6.03 9.14 -7.71
N PRO A 87 -4.83 8.85 -7.17
CA PRO A 87 -4.23 9.74 -6.20
C PRO A 87 -4.04 11.10 -6.85
N SER A 88 -4.62 12.14 -6.24
CA SER A 88 -4.44 13.53 -6.69
C SER A 88 -2.93 13.84 -6.72
N ALA A 89 -2.44 14.17 -7.92
CA ALA A 89 -1.03 14.50 -8.16
C ALA A 89 -0.60 15.72 -7.35
#